data_AF-A0A2E5HIH0-F1
#
_entry.id   AF-A0A2E5HIH0-F1
#
_cell.length_a   1.000
_cell.length_b   1.000
_cell.length_c   1.000
_cell.angle_alpha   90.00
_cell.angle_beta   90.00
_cell.angle_gamma   90.00
#
_symmetry.space_group_name_H-M   'P 1'
#
loop_
_entity.id
_entity.type
_entity.pdbx_description
1 polymer ?
#
loop_
_entity_poly.entity_id
_entity_poly.type
_entity_poly.pdbx_seq_one_letter_code
_entity_poly.pdbx_strand_id
1 'polypeptide(L)'
;MILNIGDVVRERSSSPFASAWRVEGYLASGRHFRHYTVRNLMPDMDGHRAVLKVIKYDPRLTHDADYVRSLRARLRRECETLAHFSPRLPEPLDYFEIDNAQDQFEGFGAEQLRAQEPVLIQTLLHGASLAQQMEDRGAPPAPADTLLLTLAKVCGFLDELHAGGRGWLFWALSPEHIIVDPHQEHEPSFVGCSNFRMLSHGVVVDDPAAGVLNHPPEPGYAAPEALCRGRSDHRVDVYAMGCLLFHLFTGTDPRDLAEDILARGQYGAHGSWDGDFEASDASPQPMSHGQAQAFCEELRSSMERFCRRNLKGLGISRARVRRMLLKAVRPDPDDRFQSPLELRDSLLATLSRSRPVAWPDPAIDS
;
A
#
# COMPACT_ATOMS: atom_id res chain seq x y z
N MET A 1 -10.41 -26.05 -6.44
CA MET A 1 -11.73 -26.38 -7.01
C MET A 1 -12.57 -25.11 -6.90
N ILE A 2 -12.62 -24.34 -7.98
CA ILE A 2 -13.25 -23.01 -8.06
C ILE A 2 -14.75 -23.25 -8.18
N LEU A 3 -15.50 -23.13 -7.07
CA LEU A 3 -16.93 -22.90 -7.19
C LEU A 3 -17.13 -21.44 -7.61
N ASN A 4 -17.97 -21.32 -8.62
CA ASN A 4 -18.19 -20.21 -9.50
C ASN A 4 -18.75 -19.02 -8.69
N ILE A 5 -17.92 -18.03 -8.36
CA ILE A 5 -18.42 -16.73 -7.86
C ILE A 5 -19.43 -16.14 -8.87
N GLY A 6 -19.37 -16.55 -10.15
CA GLY A 6 -20.39 -16.24 -11.16
C GLY A 6 -21.80 -16.75 -10.86
N ASP A 7 -21.96 -17.82 -10.06
CA ASP A 7 -23.28 -18.30 -9.60
C ASP A 7 -23.73 -17.58 -8.31
N VAL A 8 -22.77 -17.15 -7.46
CA VAL A 8 -23.04 -16.46 -6.19
C VAL A 8 -23.59 -15.05 -6.42
N VAL A 9 -23.09 -14.35 -7.43
CA VAL A 9 -23.52 -13.00 -7.78
C VAL A 9 -24.90 -13.00 -8.47
N ARG A 10 -25.29 -14.12 -9.11
CA ARG A 10 -26.59 -14.26 -9.81
C ARG A 10 -27.73 -14.83 -8.98
N GLU A 11 -27.49 -15.81 -8.10
CA GLU A 11 -28.58 -16.62 -7.54
C GLU A 11 -28.91 -16.35 -6.06
N ARG A 12 -28.09 -15.59 -5.32
CA ARG A 12 -28.19 -15.54 -3.84
C ARG A 12 -28.02 -14.16 -3.21
N SER A 13 -28.38 -13.10 -3.94
CA SER A 13 -28.50 -11.77 -3.36
C SER A 13 -29.95 -11.31 -3.43
N SER A 14 -30.46 -10.73 -2.34
CA SER A 14 -31.72 -9.98 -2.33
C SER A 14 -31.59 -8.61 -3.02
N SER A 15 -30.38 -8.23 -3.46
CA SER A 15 -30.13 -7.00 -4.22
C SER A 15 -30.27 -7.26 -5.72
N PRO A 16 -31.16 -6.55 -6.44
CA PRO A 16 -31.27 -6.66 -7.90
C PRO A 16 -29.96 -6.31 -8.63
N PHE A 17 -29.05 -5.58 -7.98
CA PHE A 17 -27.76 -5.16 -8.53
C PHE A 17 -26.70 -6.27 -8.58
N ALA A 18 -26.76 -7.27 -7.68
CA ALA A 18 -25.83 -8.39 -7.74
C ALA A 18 -25.99 -9.15 -9.06
N SER A 19 -27.22 -9.39 -9.52
CA SER A 19 -27.50 -10.14 -10.75
C SER A 19 -26.90 -9.55 -12.04
N ALA A 20 -26.43 -8.30 -11.98
CA ALA A 20 -25.84 -7.57 -13.09
C ALA A 20 -24.39 -7.95 -13.39
N TRP A 21 -23.67 -8.61 -12.48
CA TRP A 21 -22.24 -8.88 -12.66
C TRP A 21 -21.95 -10.37 -12.87
N ARG A 22 -20.99 -10.68 -13.76
CA ARG A 22 -20.50 -12.04 -13.98
C ARG A 22 -19.00 -12.08 -13.86
N VAL A 23 -18.50 -12.99 -13.04
CA VAL A 23 -17.06 -13.23 -12.89
C VAL A 23 -16.49 -13.86 -14.16
N GLU A 24 -15.40 -13.27 -14.66
CA GLU A 24 -14.68 -13.75 -15.83
C GLU A 24 -13.38 -14.47 -15.48
N GLY A 25 -12.71 -14.07 -14.40
CA GLY A 25 -11.45 -14.72 -14.00
C GLY A 25 -10.82 -14.12 -12.75
N TYR A 26 -9.83 -14.83 -12.22
CA TYR A 26 -8.96 -14.33 -11.16
C TYR A 26 -8.04 -13.24 -11.71
N LEU A 27 -7.89 -12.14 -10.97
CA LEU A 27 -7.01 -11.03 -11.34
C LEU A 27 -5.76 -11.01 -10.46
N ALA A 28 -5.93 -10.94 -9.13
CA ALA A 28 -4.83 -10.81 -8.19
C ALA A 28 -5.25 -11.18 -6.77
N SER A 29 -4.27 -11.42 -5.89
CA SER A 29 -4.49 -11.59 -4.45
C SER A 29 -3.54 -10.64 -3.73
N GLY A 30 -4.10 -9.90 -2.78
CA GLY A 30 -3.31 -9.17 -1.78
C GLY A 30 -3.32 -9.92 -0.45
N ARG A 31 -2.89 -9.20 0.59
CA ARG A 31 -2.84 -9.70 1.98
C ARG A 31 -4.23 -10.09 2.51
N HIS A 32 -5.20 -9.19 2.40
CA HIS A 32 -6.54 -9.36 2.99
C HIS A 32 -7.66 -9.56 1.97
N PHE A 33 -7.36 -9.42 0.68
CA PHE A 33 -8.39 -9.41 -0.36
C PHE A 33 -7.96 -10.18 -1.59
N ARG A 34 -8.92 -10.80 -2.27
CA ARG A 34 -8.77 -11.34 -3.62
C ARG A 34 -9.56 -10.47 -4.60
N HIS A 35 -9.05 -10.39 -5.82
CA HIS A 35 -9.60 -9.58 -6.89
C HIS A 35 -9.90 -10.46 -8.09
N TYR A 36 -11.07 -10.25 -8.67
CA TYR A 36 -11.54 -10.97 -9.85
C TYR A 36 -12.01 -9.97 -10.90
N THR A 37 -11.74 -10.25 -12.16
CA THR A 37 -12.34 -9.49 -13.26
C THR A 37 -13.80 -9.90 -13.38
N VAL A 38 -14.68 -8.91 -13.49
CA VAL A 38 -16.11 -9.12 -13.72
C VAL A 38 -16.60 -8.31 -14.92
N ARG A 39 -17.70 -8.75 -15.52
CA ARG A 39 -18.36 -8.07 -16.63
C ARG A 39 -19.79 -7.70 -16.24
N ASN A 40 -20.21 -6.49 -16.57
CA ASN A 40 -21.58 -6.03 -16.43
C ASN A 40 -22.46 -6.67 -17.52
N LEU A 41 -23.67 -7.08 -17.14
CA LEU A 41 -24.66 -7.77 -17.96
C LEU A 41 -25.90 -6.91 -18.24
N MET A 42 -25.99 -5.70 -17.69
CA MET A 42 -27.08 -4.79 -18.01
C MET A 42 -26.97 -4.35 -19.48
N PRO A 43 -28.08 -4.31 -20.24
CA PRO A 43 -28.04 -4.04 -21.69
C PRO A 43 -27.41 -2.71 -22.11
N ASP A 44 -27.48 -1.69 -21.24
CA ASP A 44 -26.92 -0.35 -21.44
C ASP A 44 -25.42 -0.25 -21.08
N MET A 45 -24.91 -1.24 -20.35
CA MET A 45 -23.50 -1.35 -19.92
C MET A 45 -22.84 -2.64 -20.42
N ASP A 46 -23.42 -3.29 -21.44
CA ASP A 46 -22.98 -4.61 -21.89
C ASP A 46 -21.51 -4.57 -22.35
N GLY A 47 -20.70 -5.44 -21.74
CA GLY A 47 -19.27 -5.54 -22.01
C GLY A 47 -18.37 -4.67 -21.13
N HIS A 48 -18.90 -3.79 -20.28
CA HIS A 48 -18.07 -3.07 -19.31
C HIS A 48 -17.43 -4.03 -18.30
N ARG A 49 -16.11 -3.96 -18.16
CA ARG A 49 -15.35 -4.73 -17.18
C ARG A 49 -15.07 -3.92 -15.91
N ALA A 50 -15.07 -4.62 -14.78
CA ALA A 50 -14.78 -4.08 -13.47
C ALA A 50 -13.97 -5.11 -12.64
N VAL A 51 -13.62 -4.72 -11.43
CA VAL A 51 -12.97 -5.58 -10.44
C VAL A 51 -13.93 -5.88 -9.31
N LEU A 52 -14.17 -7.15 -9.04
CA LEU A 52 -14.79 -7.64 -7.83
C LEU A 52 -13.70 -7.89 -6.78
N LYS A 53 -13.81 -7.20 -5.66
CA LYS A 53 -12.95 -7.36 -4.49
C LYS A 53 -13.70 -8.12 -3.40
N VAL A 54 -13.12 -9.22 -2.96
CA VAL A 54 -13.67 -10.10 -1.91
C VAL A 54 -12.65 -10.27 -0.78
N ILE A 55 -13.14 -10.53 0.43
CA ILE A 55 -12.30 -10.73 1.60
C ILE A 55 -11.60 -12.09 1.51
N LYS A 56 -10.32 -12.11 1.91
CA LYS A 56 -9.50 -13.31 2.06
C LYS A 56 -9.31 -13.56 3.55
N TYR A 57 -10.12 -14.45 4.11
CA TYR A 57 -9.96 -14.89 5.50
C TYR A 57 -8.81 -15.87 5.65
N ASP A 58 -8.12 -15.82 6.80
CA ASP A 58 -7.28 -16.90 7.29
C ASP A 58 -8.19 -17.97 7.90
N PRO A 59 -8.22 -19.21 7.34
CA PRO A 59 -9.08 -20.27 7.84
C PRO A 59 -8.91 -20.55 9.32
N ARG A 60 -7.70 -20.34 9.87
CA ARG A 60 -7.41 -20.57 11.29
C ARG A 60 -8.08 -19.55 12.21
N LEU A 61 -8.41 -18.36 11.71
CA LEU A 61 -8.96 -17.24 12.51
C LEU A 61 -10.44 -16.98 12.26
N THR A 62 -11.11 -17.80 11.44
CA THR A 62 -12.55 -17.64 11.11
C THR A 62 -13.49 -17.82 12.30
N HIS A 63 -13.02 -18.41 13.40
CA HIS A 63 -13.73 -18.50 14.67
C HIS A 63 -13.67 -17.23 15.52
N ASP A 64 -12.71 -16.32 15.24
CA ASP A 64 -12.57 -15.04 15.91
C ASP A 64 -13.48 -14.00 15.23
N ALA A 65 -14.55 -13.65 15.93
CA ALA A 65 -15.53 -12.70 15.41
C ALA A 65 -14.98 -11.27 15.29
N ASP A 66 -13.99 -10.87 16.09
CA ASP A 66 -13.34 -9.56 15.98
C ASP A 66 -12.43 -9.50 14.76
N TYR A 67 -11.68 -10.58 14.50
CA TYR A 67 -10.92 -10.74 13.26
C TYR A 67 -11.82 -10.58 12.03
N VAL A 68 -12.93 -11.33 11.95
CA VAL A 68 -13.87 -11.26 10.81
C VAL A 68 -14.46 -9.86 10.66
N ARG A 69 -14.96 -9.27 11.76
CA ARG A 69 -15.51 -7.89 11.75
C ARG A 69 -14.50 -6.87 11.28
N SER A 70 -13.23 -7.00 11.69
CA SER A 70 -12.16 -6.07 11.31
C SER A 70 -11.91 -6.05 9.80
N LEU A 71 -11.88 -7.21 9.13
CA LEU A 71 -11.69 -7.30 7.69
C LEU A 71 -12.89 -6.74 6.92
N ARG A 72 -14.10 -7.01 7.38
CA ARG A 72 -15.33 -6.45 6.78
C ARG A 72 -15.39 -4.93 6.90
N ALA A 73 -15.03 -4.39 8.06
CA ALA A 73 -14.94 -2.95 8.28
C ALA A 73 -13.88 -2.29 7.37
N ARG A 74 -12.76 -2.97 7.08
CA ARG A 74 -11.75 -2.48 6.13
C ARG A 74 -12.32 -2.33 4.71
N LEU A 75 -13.05 -3.33 4.21
CA LEU A 75 -13.64 -3.25 2.88
C LEU A 75 -14.70 -2.14 2.79
N ARG A 76 -15.53 -1.99 3.83
CA ARG A 76 -16.52 -0.92 3.92
C ARG A 76 -15.86 0.47 3.88
N ARG A 77 -14.83 0.68 4.71
CA ARG A 77 -14.10 1.95 4.71
C ARG A 77 -13.45 2.24 3.36
N GLU A 78 -12.89 1.23 2.72
CA GLU A 78 -12.30 1.41 1.40
C GLU A 78 -13.35 1.92 0.40
N CYS A 79 -14.54 1.33 0.38
CA CYS A 79 -15.65 1.83 -0.45
C CYS A 79 -15.99 3.30 -0.14
N GLU A 80 -16.12 3.66 1.14
CA GLU A 80 -16.40 5.04 1.57
C GLU A 80 -15.28 6.02 1.17
N THR A 81 -14.03 5.56 1.25
CA THR A 81 -12.84 6.32 0.87
C THR A 81 -12.86 6.58 -0.63
N LEU A 82 -12.95 5.52 -1.44
CA LEU A 82 -12.90 5.62 -2.90
C LEU A 82 -13.95 6.60 -3.47
N ALA A 83 -15.13 6.72 -2.84
CA ALA A 83 -16.19 7.62 -3.28
C ALA A 83 -15.87 9.13 -3.16
N HIS A 84 -14.80 9.54 -2.48
CA HIS A 84 -14.60 10.94 -2.07
C HIS A 84 -13.24 11.58 -2.41
N PHE A 85 -12.22 10.84 -2.83
CA PHE A 85 -10.84 11.37 -2.84
C PHE A 85 -10.33 11.89 -4.17
N SER A 86 -10.31 11.06 -5.22
CA SER A 86 -9.57 11.40 -6.44
C SER A 86 -9.98 10.53 -7.63
N PRO A 87 -10.00 11.08 -8.85
CA PRO A 87 -10.19 10.28 -10.08
C PRO A 87 -9.03 9.32 -10.36
N ARG A 88 -7.91 9.42 -9.62
CA ARG A 88 -6.78 8.48 -9.71
C ARG A 88 -6.99 7.20 -8.88
N LEU A 89 -8.09 7.11 -8.14
CA LEU A 89 -8.50 5.94 -7.39
C LEU A 89 -9.58 5.17 -8.18
N PRO A 90 -9.72 3.85 -7.97
CA PRO A 90 -10.79 3.09 -8.60
C PRO A 90 -12.14 3.58 -8.08
N GLU A 91 -13.03 3.99 -8.98
CA GLU A 91 -14.39 4.38 -8.61
C GLU A 91 -15.15 3.17 -8.02
N PRO A 92 -15.81 3.30 -6.85
CA PRO A 92 -16.64 2.25 -6.30
C PRO A 92 -17.96 2.22 -7.08
N LEU A 93 -18.16 1.17 -7.88
CA LEU A 93 -19.31 1.03 -8.76
C LEU A 93 -20.50 0.40 -8.05
N ASP A 94 -20.25 -0.52 -7.11
CA ASP A 94 -21.31 -1.20 -6.36
C ASP A 94 -20.76 -1.80 -5.06
N TYR A 95 -21.61 -1.89 -4.04
CA TYR A 95 -21.28 -2.52 -2.75
C TYR A 95 -22.52 -3.23 -2.23
N PHE A 96 -22.43 -4.54 -2.04
CA PHE A 96 -23.54 -5.35 -1.60
C PHE A 96 -23.07 -6.58 -0.81
N GLU A 97 -24.03 -7.28 -0.23
CA GLU A 97 -23.80 -8.49 0.55
C GLU A 97 -24.22 -9.74 -0.24
N ILE A 98 -23.47 -10.83 -0.03
CA ILE A 98 -23.72 -12.15 -0.61
C ILE A 98 -23.68 -13.23 0.48
N ASP A 99 -24.21 -14.41 0.15
CA ASP A 99 -23.99 -15.61 0.95
C ASP A 99 -22.54 -16.12 0.82
N ASN A 100 -21.83 -16.21 1.95
CA ASN A 100 -20.56 -16.92 2.07
C ASN A 100 -20.79 -18.35 2.55
N ALA A 101 -20.80 -19.27 1.59
CA ALA A 101 -20.86 -20.70 1.82
C ALA A 101 -19.48 -21.39 1.87
N GLN A 102 -18.39 -20.64 1.69
CA GLN A 102 -17.04 -21.20 1.59
C GLN A 102 -16.32 -21.21 2.94
N ASP A 103 -16.37 -20.09 3.67
CA ASP A 103 -15.69 -19.95 4.94
C ASP A 103 -16.53 -20.49 6.10
N GLN A 104 -15.85 -21.17 7.04
CA GLN A 104 -16.49 -21.82 8.18
C GLN A 104 -16.49 -20.88 9.39
N PHE A 105 -17.50 -20.02 9.51
CA PHE A 105 -17.67 -19.18 10.69
C PHE A 105 -18.25 -19.98 11.87
N GLU A 106 -17.72 -19.80 13.08
CA GLU A 106 -18.17 -20.48 14.30
C GLU A 106 -18.65 -19.48 15.36
N GLY A 107 -19.36 -19.97 16.38
CA GLY A 107 -19.83 -19.17 17.50
C GLY A 107 -21.14 -18.38 17.26
N PHE A 108 -21.46 -17.51 18.21
CA PHE A 108 -22.69 -16.71 18.18
C PHE A 108 -22.66 -15.71 17.01
N GLY A 109 -23.70 -15.72 16.16
CA GLY A 109 -23.79 -14.86 14.98
C GLY A 109 -23.18 -15.43 13.70
N ALA A 110 -22.65 -16.66 13.71
CA ALA A 110 -22.04 -17.29 12.53
C ALA A 110 -23.00 -17.43 11.33
N GLU A 111 -24.29 -17.69 11.57
CA GLU A 111 -25.30 -17.73 10.50
C GLU A 111 -25.46 -16.37 9.81
N GLN A 112 -25.53 -15.29 10.59
CA GLN A 112 -25.58 -13.93 10.06
C GLN A 112 -24.29 -13.59 9.30
N LEU A 113 -23.12 -13.97 9.82
CA LEU A 113 -21.86 -13.76 9.12
C LEU A 113 -21.86 -14.45 7.75
N ARG A 114 -22.38 -15.69 7.65
CA ARG A 114 -22.52 -16.39 6.37
C ARG A 114 -23.46 -15.66 5.41
N ALA A 115 -24.59 -15.12 5.88
CA ALA A 115 -25.58 -14.49 5.01
C ALA A 115 -25.21 -13.06 4.55
N GLN A 116 -24.23 -12.42 5.20
CA GLN A 116 -23.92 -10.99 5.03
C GLN A 116 -22.45 -10.74 4.70
N GLU A 117 -21.90 -11.45 3.71
CA GLU A 117 -20.51 -11.24 3.27
C GLU A 117 -20.43 -10.02 2.34
N PRO A 118 -19.73 -8.94 2.72
CA PRO A 118 -19.64 -7.76 1.88
C PRO A 118 -18.69 -8.00 0.71
N VAL A 119 -19.07 -7.48 -0.46
CA VAL A 119 -18.22 -7.41 -1.65
C VAL A 119 -18.25 -6.01 -2.24
N LEU A 120 -17.16 -5.63 -2.93
CA LEU A 120 -17.03 -4.34 -3.59
C LEU A 120 -16.76 -4.55 -5.08
N ILE A 121 -17.58 -3.92 -5.94
CA ILE A 121 -17.30 -3.76 -7.36
C ILE A 121 -16.68 -2.37 -7.55
N GLN A 122 -15.56 -2.31 -8.25
CA GLN A 122 -14.86 -1.07 -8.52
C GLN A 122 -14.29 -1.05 -9.94
N THR A 123 -13.94 0.14 -10.42
CA THR A 123 -13.37 0.31 -11.76
C THR A 123 -12.10 -0.53 -11.96
N LEU A 124 -12.00 -1.17 -13.12
CA LEU A 124 -10.77 -1.83 -13.57
C LEU A 124 -9.77 -0.79 -14.06
N LEU A 125 -8.68 -0.60 -13.32
CA LEU A 125 -7.60 0.29 -13.72
C LEU A 125 -6.75 -0.35 -14.83
N HIS A 126 -6.33 0.47 -15.80
CA HIS A 126 -5.49 0.05 -16.91
C HIS A 126 -4.00 0.11 -16.55
N GLY A 127 -3.21 -0.78 -17.14
CA GLY A 127 -1.77 -0.88 -16.89
C GLY A 127 -1.41 -1.98 -15.89
N ALA A 128 -0.19 -1.92 -15.38
CA ALA A 128 0.34 -2.88 -14.41
C ALA A 128 0.95 -2.13 -13.23
N SER A 129 0.95 -2.76 -12.04
CA SER A 129 1.63 -2.19 -10.87
C SER A 129 3.13 -2.05 -11.13
N LEU A 130 3.80 -1.12 -10.45
CA LEU A 130 5.26 -1.02 -10.54
C LEU A 130 5.96 -2.30 -10.05
N ALA A 131 5.37 -3.02 -9.09
CA ALA A 131 5.83 -4.35 -8.68
C ALA A 131 5.81 -5.34 -9.85
N GLN A 132 4.68 -5.49 -10.54
CA GLN A 132 4.56 -6.38 -11.70
C GLN A 132 5.53 -5.99 -12.81
N GLN A 133 5.70 -4.68 -13.06
CA GLN A 133 6.65 -4.22 -14.08
C GLN A 133 8.10 -4.55 -13.72
N MET A 134 8.46 -4.53 -12.44
CA MET A 134 9.79 -4.96 -11.99
C MET A 134 9.98 -6.47 -12.14
N GLU A 135 8.97 -7.27 -11.85
CA GLU A 135 8.99 -8.72 -12.07
C GLU A 135 9.17 -9.04 -13.57
N ASP A 136 8.40 -8.37 -14.43
CA ASP A 136 8.37 -8.65 -15.87
C ASP A 136 9.62 -8.15 -16.61
N ARG A 137 10.18 -7.00 -16.19
CA ARG A 137 11.22 -6.28 -16.95
C ARG A 137 12.54 -6.12 -16.20
N GLY A 138 12.56 -6.44 -14.91
CA GLY A 138 13.67 -6.13 -14.01
C GLY A 138 13.64 -4.69 -13.50
N ALA A 139 14.58 -4.39 -12.60
CA ALA A 139 14.76 -3.07 -12.02
C ALA A 139 15.86 -2.27 -12.75
N PRO A 140 15.64 -0.98 -13.06
CA PRO A 140 14.38 -0.24 -12.92
C PRO A 140 13.33 -0.65 -13.99
N PRO A 141 12.02 -0.58 -13.67
CA PRO A 141 10.94 -1.04 -14.55
C PRO A 141 10.72 -0.15 -15.80
N ALA A 142 11.36 1.01 -15.82
CA ALA A 142 11.33 2.00 -16.89
C ALA A 142 12.66 2.80 -16.90
N PRO A 143 12.95 3.56 -17.98
CA PRO A 143 14.04 4.54 -17.98
C PRO A 143 13.96 5.48 -16.77
N ALA A 144 15.12 5.85 -16.22
CA ALA A 144 15.19 6.56 -14.95
C ALA A 144 14.50 7.93 -14.97
N ASP A 145 14.55 8.62 -16.10
CA ASP A 145 13.85 9.89 -16.31
C ASP A 145 12.33 9.73 -16.29
N THR A 146 11.79 8.76 -17.04
CA THR A 146 10.36 8.40 -16.98
C THR A 146 9.95 8.02 -15.57
N LEU A 147 10.73 7.19 -14.89
CA LEU A 147 10.41 6.74 -13.53
C LEU A 147 10.38 7.92 -12.54
N LEU A 148 11.36 8.84 -12.60
CA LEU A 148 11.36 10.03 -11.75
C LEU A 148 10.16 10.95 -12.02
N LEU A 149 9.72 11.07 -13.28
CA LEU A 149 8.51 11.82 -13.63
C LEU A 149 7.25 11.16 -13.05
N THR A 150 7.13 9.84 -13.16
CA THR A 150 6.02 9.09 -12.53
C THR A 150 6.03 9.27 -11.01
N LEU A 151 7.18 9.15 -10.36
CA LEU A 151 7.29 9.33 -8.90
C LEU A 151 7.03 10.77 -8.45
N ALA A 152 7.33 11.77 -9.29
CA ALA A 152 6.94 13.15 -9.05
C ALA A 152 5.41 13.32 -9.06
N LYS A 153 4.68 12.62 -9.94
CA LYS A 153 3.22 12.59 -9.95
C LYS A 153 2.66 11.87 -8.71
N VAL A 154 3.32 10.81 -8.24
CA VAL A 154 2.97 10.14 -6.97
C VAL A 154 3.08 11.10 -5.79
N CYS A 155 4.16 11.90 -5.71
CA CYS A 155 4.28 12.95 -4.70
C CYS A 155 3.14 13.98 -4.78
N GLY A 156 2.69 14.34 -5.98
CA GLY A 156 1.53 15.23 -6.16
C GLY A 156 0.24 14.64 -5.59
N PHE A 157 -0.02 13.35 -5.84
CA PHE A 157 -1.17 12.66 -5.26
C PHE A 157 -1.09 12.57 -3.72
N LEU A 158 0.09 12.30 -3.15
CA LEU A 158 0.28 12.30 -1.70
C LEU A 158 -0.01 13.68 -1.11
N ASP A 159 0.48 14.75 -1.74
CA ASP A 159 0.17 16.12 -1.30
C ASP A 159 -1.34 16.42 -1.34
N GLU A 160 -2.04 16.01 -2.42
CA GLU A 160 -3.51 16.11 -2.50
C GLU A 160 -4.20 15.36 -1.34
N LEU A 161 -3.74 14.15 -1.03
CA LEU A 161 -4.25 13.32 0.07
C LEU A 161 -4.03 14.01 1.43
N HIS A 162 -2.87 14.64 1.62
CA HIS A 162 -2.45 15.30 2.85
C HIS A 162 -3.14 16.66 3.07
N ALA A 163 -3.31 17.44 2.00
CA ALA A 163 -3.78 18.83 2.05
C ALA A 163 -5.28 18.99 2.34
N GLY A 164 -6.09 17.94 2.10
CA GLY A 164 -7.50 17.95 2.47
C GLY A 164 -7.68 18.17 3.97
N GLY A 165 -8.67 18.96 4.40
CA GLY A 165 -8.89 19.38 5.81
C GLY A 165 -9.10 18.26 6.85
N ARG A 166 -8.88 16.99 6.47
CA ARG A 166 -8.92 15.78 7.30
C ARG A 166 -7.55 15.09 7.45
N GLY A 167 -6.48 15.56 6.77
CA GLY A 167 -5.11 15.05 6.93
C GLY A 167 -4.96 13.54 6.73
N TRP A 168 -5.32 13.02 5.56
CA TRP A 168 -5.20 11.58 5.30
C TRP A 168 -3.76 11.20 4.99
N LEU A 169 -3.35 10.00 5.37
CA LEU A 169 -2.07 9.38 5.09
C LEU A 169 -2.29 8.16 4.23
N PHE A 170 -1.37 7.88 3.30
CA PHE A 170 -1.37 6.62 2.56
C PHE A 170 -0.98 5.45 3.49
N TRP A 171 0.00 5.68 4.37
CA TRP A 171 0.47 4.82 5.47
C TRP A 171 1.24 3.56 5.07
N ALA A 172 0.92 2.95 3.93
CA ALA A 172 1.57 1.71 3.46
C ALA A 172 1.81 1.75 1.94
N LEU A 173 2.47 2.81 1.46
CA LEU A 173 2.80 2.94 0.04
C LEU A 173 3.95 2.01 -0.34
N SER A 174 3.76 1.24 -1.42
CA SER A 174 4.75 0.31 -1.98
C SER A 174 4.55 0.19 -3.51
N PRO A 175 5.45 -0.50 -4.26
CA PRO A 175 5.30 -0.62 -5.71
C PRO A 175 4.01 -1.32 -6.16
N GLU A 176 3.43 -2.18 -5.33
CA GLU A 176 2.18 -2.90 -5.59
C GLU A 176 0.98 -1.94 -5.74
N HIS A 177 1.07 -0.76 -5.13
CA HIS A 177 -0.02 0.20 -5.03
C HIS A 177 -0.07 1.23 -6.16
N ILE A 178 0.94 1.28 -7.02
CA ILE A 178 1.07 2.28 -8.09
C ILE A 178 0.92 1.57 -9.42
N ILE A 179 -0.21 1.77 -10.07
CA ILE A 179 -0.50 1.22 -11.40
C ILE A 179 -0.16 2.26 -12.44
N VAL A 180 0.62 1.86 -13.45
CA VAL A 180 1.03 2.75 -14.54
C VAL A 180 0.67 2.12 -15.86
N ASP A 181 -0.10 2.85 -16.66
CA ASP A 181 -0.38 2.51 -18.06
C ASP A 181 0.65 3.24 -18.96
N PRO A 182 1.49 2.51 -19.72
CA PRO A 182 2.42 3.14 -20.66
C PRO A 182 1.73 3.92 -21.78
N HIS A 183 0.43 3.68 -22.03
CA HIS A 183 -0.34 4.40 -23.04
C HIS A 183 -0.94 5.72 -22.53
N GLN A 184 -0.91 5.99 -21.23
CA GLN A 184 -1.50 7.19 -20.61
C GLN A 184 -0.44 8.14 -20.03
N GLU A 185 0.59 8.47 -20.81
CA GLU A 185 1.69 9.37 -20.40
C GLU A 185 2.29 9.04 -19.02
N HIS A 186 2.29 7.75 -18.66
CA HIS A 186 2.72 7.26 -17.36
C HIS A 186 2.02 7.95 -16.16
N GLU A 187 0.76 8.35 -16.33
CA GLU A 187 -0.07 8.83 -15.21
C GLU A 187 -0.33 7.68 -14.23
N PRO A 188 0.06 7.83 -12.95
CA PRO A 188 -0.17 6.78 -11.96
C PRO A 188 -1.63 6.79 -11.49
N SER A 189 -2.21 5.59 -11.43
CA SER A 189 -3.41 5.30 -10.64
C SER A 189 -3.02 4.55 -9.38
N PHE A 190 -3.85 4.63 -8.33
CA PHE A 190 -3.51 4.07 -7.03
C PHE A 190 -4.55 3.06 -6.54
N VAL A 191 -4.08 2.02 -5.87
CA VAL A 191 -4.89 1.02 -5.18
C VAL A 191 -4.46 0.89 -3.72
N GLY A 192 -5.19 0.10 -2.92
CA GLY A 192 -4.86 -0.13 -1.52
C GLY A 192 -5.36 0.94 -0.57
N CYS A 193 -6.45 1.63 -0.92
CA CYS A 193 -7.05 2.69 -0.11
C CYS A 193 -7.53 2.20 1.27
N SER A 194 -7.69 0.89 1.48
CA SER A 194 -7.88 0.29 2.81
C SER A 194 -6.75 0.60 3.80
N ASN A 195 -5.57 1.00 3.29
CA ASN A 195 -4.42 1.38 4.10
C ASN A 195 -4.49 2.83 4.58
N PHE A 196 -5.37 3.66 4.01
CA PHE A 196 -5.39 5.07 4.34
C PHE A 196 -5.74 5.28 5.82
N ARG A 197 -5.10 6.28 6.42
CA ARG A 197 -5.28 6.65 7.83
C ARG A 197 -5.62 8.12 7.93
N MET A 198 -6.63 8.44 8.70
CA MET A 198 -6.99 9.83 8.97
C MET A 198 -6.19 10.33 10.17
N LEU A 199 -5.66 11.54 10.11
CA LEU A 199 -5.05 12.20 11.26
C LEU A 199 -6.06 13.06 12.00
N SER A 200 -6.02 13.01 13.32
CA SER A 200 -6.64 13.99 14.20
C SER A 200 -5.60 14.45 15.21
N HIS A 201 -5.28 15.75 15.18
CA HIS A 201 -4.31 16.36 16.09
C HIS A 201 -2.93 15.68 16.10
N GLY A 202 -2.46 15.20 14.93
CA GLY A 202 -1.16 14.51 14.79
C GLY A 202 -1.13 13.08 15.35
N VAL A 203 -2.30 12.52 15.64
CA VAL A 203 -2.49 11.13 16.02
C VAL A 203 -3.33 10.47 14.94
N VAL A 204 -2.93 9.28 14.51
CA VAL A 204 -3.76 8.46 13.63
C VAL A 204 -5.06 8.15 14.35
N VAL A 205 -6.17 8.53 13.74
CA VAL A 205 -7.50 8.14 14.23
C VAL A 205 -7.66 6.67 13.93
N ASP A 206 -7.40 5.87 14.96
CA ASP A 206 -7.81 4.49 14.97
C ASP A 206 -9.33 4.45 15.04
N ASP A 207 -9.93 3.70 14.13
CA ASP A 207 -11.34 3.32 14.26
C ASP A 207 -11.39 2.04 15.09
N PRO A 208 -11.97 2.08 16.30
CA PRO A 208 -12.14 0.91 17.13
C PRO A 208 -12.94 -0.20 16.44
N ALA A 209 -13.89 0.15 15.55
CA ALA A 209 -14.74 -0.82 14.86
C ALA A 209 -14.01 -1.60 13.76
N ALA A 210 -12.86 -1.11 13.28
CA ALA A 210 -12.08 -1.77 12.25
C ALA A 210 -10.88 -2.57 12.80
N GLY A 211 -10.77 -2.71 14.12
CA GLY A 211 -9.68 -3.47 14.76
C GLY A 211 -8.29 -2.99 14.32
N VAL A 212 -8.16 -1.71 13.92
CA VAL A 212 -6.97 -1.15 13.26
C VAL A 212 -5.73 -1.24 14.15
N LEU A 213 -5.94 -1.34 15.47
CA LEU A 213 -4.92 -1.62 16.49
C LEU A 213 -4.17 -2.95 16.31
N ASN A 214 -4.63 -3.89 15.45
CA ASN A 214 -4.04 -5.23 15.34
C ASN A 214 -3.14 -5.47 14.13
N HIS A 215 -2.91 -4.46 13.27
CA HIS A 215 -2.03 -4.61 12.11
C HIS A 215 -0.99 -3.49 12.04
N PRO A 216 0.19 -3.67 12.65
CA PRO A 216 1.29 -2.72 12.53
C PRO A 216 1.69 -2.53 11.05
N PRO A 217 2.17 -1.33 10.67
CA PRO A 217 2.71 -1.11 9.34
C PRO A 217 3.89 -2.04 9.08
N GLU A 218 4.04 -2.49 7.84
CA GLU A 218 5.01 -3.51 7.44
C GLU A 218 6.43 -2.93 7.46
N PRO A 219 7.37 -3.56 8.22
CA PRO A 219 8.76 -3.15 8.22
C PRO A 219 9.36 -3.15 6.81
N GLY A 220 10.26 -2.22 6.54
CA GLY A 220 10.83 -2.00 5.20
C GLY A 220 10.29 -0.75 4.53
N TYR A 221 8.98 -0.50 4.58
CA TYR A 221 8.36 0.75 4.08
C TYR A 221 7.84 1.65 5.20
N ALA A 222 7.59 1.09 6.38
CA ALA A 222 7.13 1.84 7.54
C ALA A 222 8.22 2.76 8.11
N ALA A 223 7.85 4.00 8.40
CA ALA A 223 8.66 4.94 9.15
C ALA A 223 8.78 4.52 10.64
N PRO A 224 9.86 4.89 11.35
CA PRO A 224 10.05 4.54 12.75
C PRO A 224 8.86 4.92 13.66
N GLU A 225 8.32 6.12 13.50
CA GLU A 225 7.19 6.63 14.27
C GLU A 225 5.90 5.84 14.04
N ALA A 226 5.75 5.24 12.84
CA ALA A 226 4.63 4.36 12.50
C ALA A 226 4.79 2.97 13.15
N LEU A 227 6.04 2.47 13.25
CA LEU A 227 6.36 1.18 13.91
C LEU A 227 6.20 1.22 15.43
N CYS A 228 6.46 2.36 16.06
CA CYS A 228 6.35 2.50 17.52
C CYS A 228 5.01 3.07 18.00
N ARG A 229 4.00 3.18 17.11
CA ARG A 229 2.70 3.84 17.38
C ARG A 229 2.85 5.25 17.99
N GLY A 230 3.88 5.97 17.56
CA GLY A 230 4.13 7.34 17.97
C GLY A 230 3.20 8.33 17.27
N ARG A 231 3.28 9.60 17.65
CA ARG A 231 2.67 10.67 16.86
C ARG A 231 3.26 10.63 15.45
N SER A 232 2.37 10.57 14.47
CA SER A 232 2.72 10.43 13.07
C SER A 232 2.07 11.57 12.30
N ASP A 233 2.80 12.09 11.31
CA ASP A 233 2.28 13.07 10.36
C ASP A 233 2.54 12.58 8.93
N HIS A 234 2.32 13.45 7.94
CA HIS A 234 2.48 13.13 6.53
C HIS A 234 3.89 12.70 6.12
N ARG A 235 4.92 12.93 6.95
CA ARG A 235 6.30 12.53 6.68
C ARG A 235 6.51 11.02 6.77
N VAL A 236 5.54 10.24 7.25
CA VAL A 236 5.56 8.78 7.10
C VAL A 236 5.49 8.36 5.63
N ASP A 237 4.70 9.07 4.82
CA ASP A 237 4.58 8.78 3.38
C ASP A 237 5.82 9.25 2.61
N VAL A 238 6.50 10.30 3.09
CA VAL A 238 7.81 10.73 2.57
C VAL A 238 8.86 9.64 2.79
N TYR A 239 8.87 9.01 3.97
CA TYR A 239 9.75 7.87 4.25
C TYR A 239 9.45 6.70 3.31
N ALA A 240 8.17 6.33 3.17
CA ALA A 240 7.74 5.27 2.26
C ALA A 240 8.15 5.55 0.80
N MET A 241 8.08 6.82 0.34
CA MET A 241 8.60 7.23 -0.97
C MET A 241 10.11 7.03 -1.11
N GLY A 242 10.88 7.22 -0.05
CA GLY A 242 12.31 6.92 -0.01
C GLY A 242 12.60 5.41 -0.17
N CYS A 243 11.83 4.57 0.51
CA CYS A 243 11.90 3.11 0.36
C CYS A 243 11.46 2.65 -1.03
N LEU A 244 10.42 3.26 -1.58
CA LEU A 244 9.95 3.03 -2.94
C LEU A 244 11.02 3.36 -3.99
N LEU A 245 11.66 4.53 -3.87
CA LEU A 245 12.81 4.89 -4.71
C LEU A 245 13.91 3.84 -4.64
N PHE A 246 14.18 3.30 -3.44
CA PHE A 246 15.24 2.33 -3.24
C PHE A 246 14.93 1.05 -3.98
N HIS A 247 13.72 0.54 -3.77
CA HIS A 247 13.29 -0.70 -4.38
C HIS A 247 13.34 -0.59 -5.91
N LEU A 248 12.70 0.44 -6.47
CA LEU A 248 12.60 0.61 -7.92
C LEU A 248 13.96 0.77 -8.60
N PHE A 249 14.92 1.47 -7.98
CA PHE A 249 16.22 1.72 -8.60
C PHE A 249 17.27 0.63 -8.34
N THR A 250 17.10 -0.19 -7.31
CA THR A 250 18.09 -1.23 -6.96
C THR A 250 17.60 -2.64 -7.24
N GLY A 251 16.28 -2.85 -7.35
CA GLY A 251 15.66 -4.16 -7.45
C GLY A 251 15.68 -4.96 -6.15
N THR A 252 16.07 -4.34 -5.03
CA THR A 252 16.08 -4.98 -3.70
C THR A 252 14.88 -4.50 -2.91
N ASP A 253 14.05 -5.42 -2.43
CA ASP A 253 12.92 -5.04 -1.58
C ASP A 253 13.44 -4.63 -0.19
N PRO A 254 13.08 -3.42 0.32
CA PRO A 254 13.34 -3.04 1.69
C PRO A 254 12.82 -4.03 2.75
N ARG A 255 11.77 -4.80 2.42
CA ARG A 255 11.20 -5.83 3.30
C ARG A 255 12.19 -6.96 3.56
N ASP A 256 12.84 -7.49 2.53
CA ASP A 256 13.87 -8.52 2.67
C ASP A 256 15.01 -8.03 3.59
N LEU A 257 15.44 -6.77 3.41
CA LEU A 257 16.47 -6.17 4.26
C LEU A 257 16.00 -5.99 5.71
N ALA A 258 14.74 -5.62 5.90
CA ALA A 258 14.12 -5.49 7.21
C ALA A 258 14.05 -6.85 7.90
N GLU A 259 13.58 -7.90 7.22
CA GLU A 259 13.53 -9.26 7.74
C GLU A 259 14.91 -9.77 8.14
N ASP A 260 15.92 -9.58 7.29
CA ASP A 260 17.32 -9.92 7.58
C ASP A 260 17.85 -9.23 8.86
N ILE A 261 17.42 -8.00 9.13
CA ILE A 261 17.80 -7.24 10.33
C ILE A 261 17.06 -7.78 11.55
N LEU A 262 15.75 -8.02 11.42
CA LEU A 262 14.90 -8.52 12.52
C LEU A 262 15.32 -9.94 12.94
N ALA A 263 15.68 -10.78 11.97
CA ALA A 263 16.16 -12.15 12.19
C ALA A 263 17.46 -12.22 13.03
N ARG A 264 18.24 -11.12 13.12
CA ARG A 264 19.43 -11.05 14.00
C ARG A 264 19.07 -10.93 15.49
N GLY A 265 17.78 -10.79 15.82
CA GLY A 265 17.26 -10.88 17.18
C GLY A 265 17.53 -9.66 18.07
N GLN A 266 18.01 -8.55 17.51
CA GLN A 266 18.37 -7.36 18.29
C GLN A 266 17.19 -6.45 18.64
N TYR A 267 16.07 -6.57 17.92
CA TYR A 267 14.91 -5.67 18.03
C TYR A 267 13.64 -6.35 18.57
N GLY A 268 13.74 -7.62 19.00
CA GLY A 268 12.62 -8.43 19.48
C GLY A 268 12.14 -9.45 18.45
N ALA A 269 11.45 -10.51 18.90
CA ALA A 269 10.84 -11.49 18.01
C ALA A 269 9.66 -10.84 17.27
N HIS A 270 9.85 -10.54 15.99
CA HIS A 270 8.78 -10.20 15.09
C HIS A 270 8.51 -11.45 14.25
N GLY A 271 7.28 -11.96 14.30
CA GLY A 271 6.87 -13.09 13.45
C GLY A 271 7.08 -12.76 11.97
N SER A 272 7.13 -13.80 11.14
CA SER A 272 7.20 -13.68 9.67
C SER A 272 6.15 -12.67 9.17
N TRP A 273 6.56 -11.69 8.37
CA TRP A 273 5.66 -10.67 7.81
C TRP A 273 4.97 -11.15 6.52
N ASP A 274 5.58 -12.14 5.85
CA ASP A 274 5.19 -12.62 4.51
C ASP A 274 3.98 -13.57 4.47
N GLY A 275 3.42 -13.93 5.61
CA GLY A 275 2.31 -14.86 5.63
C GLY A 275 2.15 -15.48 6.99
N ASP A 276 0.89 -15.64 7.37
CA ASP A 276 0.47 -16.22 8.63
C ASP A 276 0.86 -15.35 9.82
N PHE A 277 -0.07 -14.48 10.25
CA PHE A 277 -0.11 -14.11 11.67
C PHE A 277 -0.31 -15.44 12.41
N GLU A 278 0.80 -16.10 12.77
CA GLU A 278 0.75 -17.19 13.71
C GLU A 278 0.01 -16.66 14.92
N ALA A 279 -1.08 -17.34 15.27
CA ALA A 279 -1.77 -17.19 16.53
C ALA A 279 -0.87 -17.68 17.67
N SER A 280 0.32 -17.10 17.80
CA SER A 280 0.94 -16.97 19.11
C SER A 280 0.08 -15.96 19.87
N ASP A 281 -0.31 -16.29 21.09
CA ASP A 281 -1.10 -15.45 22.01
C ASP A 281 -0.56 -14.02 22.21
N ALA A 282 0.63 -13.70 21.67
CA ALA A 282 1.17 -12.37 21.62
C ALA A 282 1.01 -11.77 20.22
N SER A 283 0.08 -10.81 20.06
CA SER A 283 0.18 -9.83 18.98
C SER A 283 1.61 -9.25 18.98
N PRO A 284 2.30 -9.12 17.83
CA PRO A 284 3.64 -8.56 17.80
C PRO A 284 3.61 -7.21 18.50
N GLN A 285 4.37 -7.10 19.60
CA GLN A 285 4.38 -5.87 20.37
C GLN A 285 5.02 -4.77 19.51
N PRO A 286 4.44 -3.56 19.50
CA PRO A 286 5.07 -2.43 18.83
C PRO A 286 6.47 -2.22 19.40
N MET A 287 7.42 -1.89 18.53
CA MET A 287 8.76 -1.52 18.96
C MET A 287 8.68 -0.33 19.91
N SER A 288 9.55 -0.26 20.93
CA SER A 288 9.77 1.00 21.61
C SER A 288 10.31 2.04 20.63
N HIS A 289 10.15 3.33 20.93
CA HIS A 289 10.63 4.41 20.08
C HIS A 289 12.13 4.28 19.75
N GLY A 290 12.96 3.96 20.74
CA GLY A 290 14.41 3.76 20.54
C GLY A 290 14.74 2.54 19.68
N GLN A 291 13.98 1.44 19.82
CA GLN A 291 14.15 0.26 18.96
C GLN A 291 13.78 0.57 17.50
N ALA A 292 12.67 1.27 17.27
CA ALA A 292 12.25 1.65 15.92
C ALA A 292 13.26 2.58 15.24
N GLN A 293 13.79 3.57 15.97
CA GLN A 293 14.83 4.45 15.45
C GLN A 293 16.12 3.69 15.08
N ALA A 294 16.62 2.84 15.97
CA ALA A 294 17.84 2.06 15.73
C ALA A 294 17.67 1.08 14.56
N PHE A 295 16.53 0.39 14.51
CA PHE A 295 16.17 -0.51 13.41
C PHE A 295 16.18 0.21 12.06
N CYS A 296 15.50 1.36 11.96
CA CYS A 296 15.43 2.13 10.71
C CYS A 296 16.79 2.76 10.32
N GLU A 297 17.65 3.12 11.28
CA GLU A 297 19.01 3.59 10.97
C GLU A 297 19.88 2.45 10.41
N GLU A 298 19.74 1.23 10.94
CA GLU A 298 20.42 0.05 10.38
C GLU A 298 19.89 -0.29 8.98
N LEU A 299 18.58 -0.24 8.77
CA LEU A 299 17.94 -0.43 7.46
C LEU A 299 18.45 0.60 6.45
N ARG A 300 18.42 1.89 6.80
CA ARG A 300 18.99 2.98 6.00
C ARG A 300 20.45 2.73 5.66
N SER A 301 21.27 2.30 6.62
CA SER A 301 22.68 1.96 6.39
C SER A 301 22.85 0.79 5.40
N SER A 302 21.98 -0.22 5.47
CA SER A 302 21.92 -1.30 4.49
C SER A 302 21.54 -0.78 3.11
N MET A 303 20.51 0.04 3.00
CA MET A 303 20.07 0.67 1.75
C MET A 303 21.20 1.50 1.13
N GLU A 304 21.95 2.27 1.92
CA GLU A 304 23.11 3.02 1.42
C GLU A 304 24.17 2.11 0.80
N ARG A 305 24.49 0.99 1.47
CA ARG A 305 25.46 0.01 0.95
C ARG A 305 25.00 -0.58 -0.38
N PHE A 306 23.72 -0.93 -0.51
CA PHE A 306 23.13 -1.41 -1.76
C PHE A 306 23.19 -0.34 -2.86
N CYS A 307 22.79 0.89 -2.55
CA CYS A 307 22.85 2.01 -3.49
C CYS A 307 24.26 2.24 -4.06
N ARG A 308 25.30 2.16 -3.22
CA ARG A 308 26.70 2.29 -3.65
C ARG A 308 27.12 1.21 -4.66
N ARG A 309 26.54 0.00 -4.58
CA ARG A 309 26.90 -1.15 -5.44
C ARG A 309 26.03 -1.25 -6.71
N ASN A 310 24.75 -0.92 -6.61
CA ASN A 310 23.73 -1.32 -7.58
C ASN A 310 23.15 -0.18 -8.42
N LEU A 311 23.31 1.10 -8.03
CA LEU A 311 22.88 2.23 -8.87
C LEU A 311 23.83 2.41 -10.08
N LYS A 312 23.62 1.64 -11.14
CA LYS A 312 24.42 1.65 -12.38
C LYS A 312 23.51 1.89 -13.59
N GLY A 313 24.07 2.40 -14.68
CA GLY A 313 23.35 2.48 -15.97
C GLY A 313 22.17 3.46 -16.07
N LEU A 314 21.91 4.29 -15.04
CA LEU A 314 20.67 5.07 -14.96
C LEU A 314 20.54 6.26 -15.93
N GLY A 315 21.60 6.69 -16.63
CA GLY A 315 21.56 7.90 -17.47
C GLY A 315 21.36 9.23 -16.72
N ILE A 316 21.22 9.19 -15.38
CA ILE A 316 21.08 10.34 -14.47
C ILE A 316 22.13 10.30 -13.34
N SER A 317 22.22 11.37 -12.55
CA SER A 317 23.21 11.45 -11.45
C SER A 317 22.88 10.50 -10.30
N ARG A 318 23.65 9.41 -10.20
CA ARG A 318 23.58 8.42 -9.10
C ARG A 318 23.75 9.06 -7.72
N ALA A 319 24.62 10.07 -7.63
CA ALA A 319 24.88 10.78 -6.39
C ALA A 319 23.65 11.58 -5.92
N ARG A 320 22.93 12.22 -6.85
CA ARG A 320 21.67 12.92 -6.54
C ARG A 320 20.57 11.93 -6.12
N VAL A 321 20.38 10.84 -6.86
CA VAL A 321 19.41 9.78 -6.51
C VAL A 321 19.69 9.24 -5.11
N ARG A 322 20.93 8.85 -4.83
CA ARG A 322 21.33 8.33 -3.52
C ARG A 322 21.10 9.35 -2.40
N ARG A 323 21.49 10.63 -2.59
CA ARG A 323 21.35 11.68 -1.57
C ARG A 323 19.89 11.92 -1.23
N MET A 324 19.04 12.08 -2.25
CA MET A 324 17.60 12.29 -2.08
C MET A 324 16.95 11.10 -1.37
N LEU A 325 17.20 9.88 -1.85
CA LEU A 325 16.69 8.67 -1.23
C LEU A 325 17.07 8.58 0.25
N LEU A 326 18.35 8.76 0.57
CA LEU A 326 18.82 8.72 1.95
C LEU A 326 18.20 9.87 2.75
N LYS A 327 18.06 11.09 2.24
CA LYS A 327 17.35 12.14 2.98
C LYS A 327 15.91 11.74 3.32
N ALA A 328 15.18 11.12 2.40
CA ALA A 328 13.79 10.71 2.61
C ALA A 328 13.64 9.63 3.72
N VAL A 329 14.61 8.72 3.86
CA VAL A 329 14.59 7.63 4.86
C VAL A 329 15.39 7.92 6.14
N ARG A 330 15.55 9.19 6.51
CA ARG A 330 16.13 9.55 7.82
C ARG A 330 15.20 9.07 8.96
N PRO A 331 15.71 8.49 10.06
CA PRO A 331 14.84 8.07 11.16
C PRO A 331 14.10 9.25 11.80
N ASP A 332 14.77 10.38 12.02
CA ASP A 332 14.11 11.58 12.52
C ASP A 332 13.28 12.24 11.40
N PRO A 333 11.95 12.44 11.60
CA PRO A 333 11.11 13.15 10.63
C PRO A 333 11.59 14.57 10.31
N ASP A 334 12.21 15.27 11.26
CA ASP A 334 12.69 16.65 11.07
C ASP A 334 13.89 16.71 10.10
N ASP A 335 14.61 15.60 9.93
CA ASP A 335 15.74 15.47 8.99
C ASP A 335 15.32 15.06 7.57
N ARG A 336 14.03 14.77 7.34
CA ARG A 336 13.49 14.35 6.03
C ARG A 336 13.14 15.54 5.15
N PHE A 337 12.62 15.26 3.95
CA PHE A 337 11.82 16.25 3.24
C PHE A 337 10.54 16.53 4.04
N GLN A 338 10.19 17.80 4.18
CA GLN A 338 9.10 18.23 5.05
C GLN A 338 7.73 18.14 4.37
N SER A 339 7.68 17.82 3.08
CA SER A 339 6.45 17.50 2.35
C SER A 339 6.72 16.62 1.13
N PRO A 340 5.70 15.94 0.58
CA PRO A 340 5.81 15.25 -0.71
C PRO A 340 6.25 16.19 -1.83
N LEU A 341 5.83 17.47 -1.81
CA LEU A 341 6.23 18.45 -2.83
C LEU A 341 7.71 18.82 -2.77
N GLU A 342 8.31 18.90 -1.57
CA GLU A 342 9.75 19.14 -1.46
C GLU A 342 10.54 17.96 -2.05
N LEU A 343 10.07 16.72 -1.81
CA LEU A 343 10.64 15.53 -2.45
C LEU A 343 10.43 15.55 -3.97
N ARG A 344 9.24 15.92 -4.45
CA ARG A 344 8.92 16.09 -5.88
C ARG A 344 9.91 17.03 -6.56
N ASP A 345 10.16 18.18 -5.96
CA ASP A 345 11.05 19.18 -6.54
C ASP A 345 12.50 18.66 -6.62
N SER A 346 12.92 17.86 -5.64
CA SER A 346 14.20 17.14 -5.68
C SER A 346 14.25 16.05 -6.78
N LEU A 347 13.16 15.33 -7.02
CA LEU A 347 13.04 14.36 -8.11
C LEU A 347 13.22 15.06 -9.46
N LEU A 348 12.51 16.16 -9.68
CA LEU A 348 12.56 16.94 -10.91
C LEU A 348 13.93 17.63 -11.11
N ALA A 349 14.55 18.13 -10.04
CA ALA A 349 15.90 18.68 -10.10
C ALA A 349 16.95 17.63 -10.54
N THR A 350 16.70 16.35 -10.25
CA THR A 350 17.58 15.25 -10.68
C THR A 350 17.56 15.03 -12.20
N LEU A 351 16.44 15.36 -12.87
CA LEU A 351 16.32 15.34 -14.33
C LEU A 351 17.12 16.45 -15.01
N SER A 352 17.28 17.59 -14.34
CA SER A 352 18.02 18.72 -14.90
C SER A 352 19.52 18.40 -15.03
N ARG A 353 20.03 18.40 -16.27
CA ARG A 353 21.46 18.20 -16.59
C ARG A 353 22.36 19.35 -16.11
N SER A 354 21.77 20.42 -15.60
CA SER A 354 22.46 21.61 -15.10
C SER A 354 22.93 21.42 -13.64
N ARG A 355 23.98 22.16 -13.24
CA ARG A 355 24.74 22.14 -11.97
C ARG A 355 23.94 21.79 -10.69
N PRO A 356 24.58 21.19 -9.66
CA PRO A 356 23.92 20.86 -8.40
C PRO A 356 23.16 22.05 -7.84
N VAL A 357 21.88 21.85 -7.51
CA VAL A 357 21.11 22.76 -6.66
C VAL A 357 21.92 22.92 -5.38
N ALA A 358 22.22 24.16 -4.99
CA ALA A 358 22.84 24.44 -3.71
C ALA A 358 21.82 24.08 -2.63
N TRP A 359 22.08 22.98 -1.92
CA TRP A 359 21.32 22.57 -0.75
C TRP A 359 21.73 23.49 0.41
N PRO A 360 20.81 23.98 1.25
CA PRO A 360 21.15 24.86 2.36
C PRO A 360 21.93 24.17 3.51
N ASP A 361 22.23 22.87 3.40
CA ASP A 361 22.96 22.13 4.44
C ASP A 361 24.38 21.73 3.98
N PRO A 362 25.44 22.37 4.53
CA PRO A 362 26.83 22.06 4.21
C PRO A 362 27.35 20.75 4.84
N ALA A 363 26.60 20.07 5.72
CA ALA A 363 27.05 18.84 6.38
C ALA A 363 27.02 17.58 5.50
N ILE A 364 26.63 17.71 4.23
CA ILE A 364 26.33 16.56 3.33
C ILE A 364 27.42 16.35 2.25
N ASP A 365 28.43 17.22 2.19
CA ASP A 365 29.54 17.14 1.21
C ASP A 365 30.85 16.53 1.77
N SER A 366 30.86 16.07 3.03
CA SER A 366 31.91 15.22 3.64
C SER A 366 31.44 13.78 3.77
#